data_AF-A0A2I8VRB0-F1
#
_entry.id   AF-A0A2I8VRB0-F1
#
_cell.length_a   1.000
_cell.length_b   1.000
_cell.length_c   1.000
_cell.angle_alpha   90.00
_cell.angle_beta   90.00
_cell.angle_gamma   90.00
#
_symmetry.space_group_name_H-M   'P 1'
#
loop_
_entity.id
_entity.type
_entity.pdbx_description
1 polymer ?
#
loop_
_entity_poly.entity_id
_entity_poly.type
_entity_poly.pdbx_seq_one_letter_code
_entity_poly.pdbx_strand_id
1 'polypeptide(L)'
;MAFALLTAALAAVALWRYLVSRLLSAGVVPVPRSGGLAVDVLVTDGPFVVGVVAFAGAYAVGRDIDVGVTLPSDAKTVGLAVTLPFALVGLTKLVGTLDGVPYNSLTKTAYAADAPVWPVITVTGLSLLVGVPVVVAVCQVLVQGSLRPAVDGDAALVLTTLVTAFVMVDTTGRLSSVPDVGKVVSVVAFTALLALGRYGHDRVAVDRVRSLAYLPVALFVCVVSLAGVAQVESVTGGLFALTQLATFGVAAYASDRTGSLLPPALAYACFWLANTAVVYGFEAGLQHW
;
A
#
# COMPACT_ATOMS: atom_id res chain seq x y z
N MET A 1 -9.41 20.13 9.17
CA MET A 1 -10.55 19.28 8.78
C MET A 1 -10.11 18.06 7.96
N ALA A 2 -9.33 18.23 6.88
CA ALA A 2 -8.84 17.13 6.03
C ALA A 2 -8.17 15.98 6.78
N PHE A 3 -7.25 16.27 7.71
CA PHE A 3 -6.58 15.23 8.50
C PHE A 3 -7.52 14.46 9.41
N ALA A 4 -8.51 15.10 10.05
CA ALA A 4 -9.50 14.42 10.88
C ALA A 4 -10.39 13.48 10.04
N LEU A 5 -10.71 13.87 8.80
CA LEU A 5 -11.45 13.04 7.85
C LEU A 5 -10.61 11.85 7.39
N LEU A 6 -9.32 12.04 7.11
CA LEU A 6 -8.41 10.95 6.79
C LEU A 6 -8.29 9.97 7.97
N THR A 7 -8.13 10.47 9.20
CA THR A 7 -8.13 9.65 10.41
C THR A 7 -9.42 8.85 10.55
N ALA A 8 -10.58 9.48 10.37
CA ALA A 8 -11.88 8.82 10.45
C ALA A 8 -12.07 7.78 9.34
N ALA A 9 -11.63 8.08 8.11
CA ALA A 9 -11.69 7.17 6.98
C ALA A 9 -10.85 5.91 7.21
N LEU A 10 -9.61 6.08 7.66
CA LEU A 10 -8.73 4.95 8.00
C LEU A 10 -9.25 4.16 9.20
N ALA A 11 -9.77 4.83 10.22
CA ALA A 11 -10.41 4.18 11.36
C ALA A 11 -11.63 3.35 10.93
N ALA A 12 -12.45 3.85 10.00
CA ALA A 12 -13.58 3.12 9.44
C ALA A 12 -13.13 1.86 8.67
N VAL A 13 -12.06 1.95 7.89
CA VAL A 13 -11.45 0.78 7.20
C VAL A 13 -10.96 -0.26 8.21
N ALA A 14 -10.29 0.15 9.29
CA ALA A 14 -9.86 -0.76 10.35
C ALA A 14 -11.05 -1.41 11.08
N LEU A 15 -12.08 -0.63 11.41
CA LEU A 15 -13.26 -1.12 12.10
C LEU A 15 -14.02 -2.12 11.21
N TRP A 16 -14.12 -1.86 9.91
CA TRP A 16 -14.70 -2.78 8.94
C TRP A 16 -13.93 -4.10 8.89
N ARG A 17 -12.58 -4.05 8.83
CA ARG A 17 -11.75 -5.25 8.90
C ARG A 17 -12.02 -6.05 10.17
N TYR A 18 -12.04 -5.38 11.32
CA TYR A 18 -12.29 -6.01 12.62
C TYR A 18 -13.67 -6.69 12.67
N LEU A 19 -14.68 -6.04 12.09
CA LEU A 19 -16.03 -6.57 12.01
C LEU A 19 -16.08 -7.81 11.09
N VAL A 20 -15.51 -7.73 9.89
CA VAL A 20 -15.48 -8.84 8.93
C VAL A 20 -14.76 -10.06 9.53
N SER A 21 -13.59 -9.86 10.17
CA SER A 21 -12.86 -10.96 10.80
C SER A 21 -13.63 -11.59 11.95
N ARG A 22 -14.31 -10.79 12.78
CA ARG A 22 -15.21 -11.27 13.84
C ARG A 22 -16.35 -12.11 13.28
N LEU A 23 -17.04 -11.62 12.23
CA LEU A 23 -18.17 -12.32 11.62
C LEU A 23 -17.78 -13.65 10.99
N LEU A 24 -16.62 -13.69 10.31
CA LEU A 24 -16.05 -14.91 9.75
C LEU A 24 -15.68 -15.90 10.86
N SER A 25 -15.00 -15.44 11.91
CA SER A 25 -14.59 -16.30 13.05
C SER A 25 -15.78 -16.84 13.85
N ALA A 26 -16.89 -16.11 13.90
CA ALA A 26 -18.12 -16.52 14.58
C ALA A 26 -18.97 -17.48 13.75
N GLY A 27 -18.55 -17.84 12.53
CA GLY A 27 -19.30 -18.75 11.65
C GLY A 27 -20.60 -18.17 11.12
N VAL A 28 -20.79 -16.85 11.22
CA VAL A 28 -22.01 -16.14 10.76
C VAL A 28 -22.06 -16.12 9.23
N VAL A 29 -20.90 -16.14 8.57
CA VAL A 29 -20.79 -16.30 7.12
C VAL A 29 -20.46 -17.77 6.83
N PRO A 30 -21.35 -18.52 6.14
CA PRO A 30 -21.08 -19.91 5.80
C PRO A 30 -19.92 -19.98 4.80
N VAL A 31 -18.79 -20.55 5.24
CA VAL A 31 -17.63 -20.80 4.37
C VAL A 31 -17.90 -22.03 3.51
N PRO A 32 -17.94 -21.93 2.17
CA PRO A 32 -18.19 -23.07 1.31
C PRO A 32 -17.06 -24.10 1.43
N ARG A 33 -17.34 -25.27 2.03
CA ARG A 33 -16.33 -26.34 2.21
C ARG A 33 -15.89 -27.02 0.91
N SER A 34 -16.52 -26.72 -0.23
CA SER A 34 -16.31 -27.41 -1.51
C SER A 34 -16.04 -26.47 -2.71
N GLY A 35 -15.79 -25.18 -2.48
CA GLY A 35 -15.68 -24.18 -3.55
C GLY A 35 -14.30 -24.02 -4.20
N GLY A 36 -13.26 -24.67 -3.67
CA GLY A 36 -11.87 -24.45 -4.10
C GLY A 36 -11.29 -23.10 -3.64
N LEU A 37 -9.97 -22.93 -3.83
CA LEU A 37 -9.20 -21.78 -3.33
C LEU A 37 -9.77 -20.41 -3.75
N ALA A 38 -10.29 -20.30 -4.98
CA ALA A 38 -10.84 -19.05 -5.48
C ALA A 38 -12.10 -18.61 -4.73
N VAL A 39 -13.00 -19.55 -4.43
CA VAL A 39 -14.22 -19.26 -3.66
C VAL A 39 -13.87 -18.95 -2.21
N ASP A 40 -12.87 -19.63 -1.64
CA ASP A 40 -12.45 -19.41 -0.27
C ASP A 40 -11.86 -18.01 -0.07
N VAL A 41 -10.99 -17.56 -0.98
CA VAL A 41 -10.44 -16.20 -0.96
C VAL A 41 -11.52 -15.16 -1.26
N LEU A 42 -12.44 -15.41 -2.20
CA LEU A 42 -13.53 -14.48 -2.49
C LEU A 42 -14.50 -14.32 -1.31
N VAL A 43 -14.80 -15.41 -0.59
CA VAL A 43 -15.69 -15.36 0.59
C VAL A 43 -15.00 -14.70 1.78
N THR A 44 -13.69 -14.92 1.93
CA THR A 44 -12.92 -14.38 3.06
C THR A 44 -12.57 -12.90 2.86
N ASP A 45 -12.07 -12.54 1.67
CA ASP A 45 -11.57 -11.18 1.39
C ASP A 45 -12.58 -10.31 0.64
N GLY A 46 -13.53 -10.90 -0.09
CA GLY A 46 -14.53 -10.18 -0.88
C GLY A 46 -15.39 -9.21 -0.06
N PRO A 47 -15.95 -9.59 1.11
CA PRO A 47 -16.71 -8.67 1.95
C PRO A 47 -15.88 -7.46 2.41
N PHE A 48 -14.59 -7.66 2.66
CA PHE A 48 -13.68 -6.58 3.00
C PHE A 48 -13.52 -5.62 1.81
N VAL A 49 -13.24 -6.16 0.62
CA VAL A 49 -13.05 -5.35 -0.60
C VAL A 49 -14.29 -4.57 -0.98
N VAL A 50 -15.46 -5.21 -0.98
CA VAL A 50 -16.73 -4.53 -1.27
C VAL A 50 -16.96 -3.39 -0.30
N GLY A 51 -16.72 -3.61 1.00
CA GLY A 51 -16.87 -2.56 2.00
C GLY A 51 -15.89 -1.40 1.82
N VAL A 52 -14.61 -1.67 1.53
CA VAL A 52 -13.61 -0.60 1.30
C VAL A 52 -13.91 0.19 0.04
N VAL A 53 -14.24 -0.48 -1.07
CA VAL A 53 -14.57 0.20 -2.34
C VAL A 53 -15.85 1.01 -2.21
N ALA A 54 -16.89 0.45 -1.58
CA ALA A 54 -18.14 1.17 -1.33
C ALA A 54 -17.92 2.39 -0.41
N PHE A 55 -17.14 2.22 0.66
CA PHE A 55 -16.79 3.31 1.57
C PHE A 55 -15.99 4.41 0.85
N ALA A 56 -14.97 4.03 0.08
CA ALA A 56 -14.15 4.98 -0.68
C ALA A 56 -14.98 5.72 -1.73
N GLY A 57 -15.90 5.03 -2.42
CA GLY A 57 -16.84 5.64 -3.36
C GLY A 57 -17.78 6.63 -2.67
N ALA A 58 -18.41 6.23 -1.56
CA ALA A 58 -19.28 7.12 -0.77
C ALA A 58 -18.52 8.33 -0.21
N TYR A 59 -17.27 8.13 0.24
CA TYR A 59 -16.38 9.17 0.69
C TYR A 59 -16.05 10.16 -0.43
N ALA A 60 -15.70 9.65 -1.62
CA ALA A 60 -15.41 10.48 -2.77
C ALA A 60 -16.61 11.33 -3.20
N VAL A 61 -17.80 10.73 -3.29
CA VAL A 61 -19.05 11.44 -3.62
C VAL A 61 -19.37 12.51 -2.57
N GLY A 62 -19.29 12.17 -1.27
CA GLY A 62 -19.57 13.12 -0.19
C GLY A 62 -18.55 14.26 -0.09
N ARG A 63 -17.38 14.12 -0.71
CA ARG A 63 -16.29 15.11 -0.68
C ARG A 63 -16.04 15.78 -2.02
N ASP A 64 -16.82 15.43 -3.05
CA ASP A 64 -16.62 15.88 -4.43
C ASP A 64 -15.18 15.64 -4.92
N ILE A 65 -14.64 14.47 -4.60
CA ILE A 65 -13.31 14.06 -5.05
C ILE A 65 -13.46 13.46 -6.44
N ASP A 66 -12.79 14.06 -7.43
CA ASP A 66 -12.66 13.44 -8.75
C ASP A 66 -11.85 12.15 -8.63
N VAL A 67 -12.54 11.03 -8.82
CA VAL A 67 -11.99 9.68 -8.72
C VAL A 67 -11.13 9.35 -9.95
N GLY A 68 -11.06 10.20 -10.97
CA GLY A 68 -10.08 10.02 -12.06
C GLY A 68 -10.29 8.72 -12.84
N VAL A 69 -11.53 8.35 -13.14
CA VAL A 69 -11.86 7.21 -14.00
C VAL A 69 -11.78 7.63 -15.46
N THR A 70 -10.64 8.20 -15.83
CA THR A 70 -10.36 8.74 -17.16
C THR A 70 -9.15 8.04 -17.76
N LEU A 71 -9.07 8.01 -19.09
CA LEU A 71 -7.89 7.50 -19.78
C LEU A 71 -6.71 8.44 -19.52
N PRO A 72 -5.53 7.91 -19.15
CA PRO A 72 -4.37 8.73 -18.87
C PRO A 72 -3.88 9.41 -20.15
N SER A 73 -3.57 10.70 -20.06
CA SER A 73 -3.11 11.52 -21.18
C SER A 73 -1.59 11.48 -21.40
N ASP A 74 -0.81 11.01 -20.41
CA ASP A 74 0.66 10.99 -20.46
C ASP A 74 1.22 9.56 -20.49
N ALA A 75 1.56 9.12 -21.70
CA ALA A 75 2.12 7.80 -21.94
C ALA A 75 3.49 7.60 -21.25
N LYS A 76 4.29 8.66 -21.05
CA LYS A 76 5.60 8.55 -20.38
C LYS A 76 5.40 8.24 -18.91
N THR A 77 4.46 8.92 -18.26
CA THR A 77 4.12 8.68 -16.86
C THR A 77 3.53 7.29 -16.64
N VAL A 78 2.66 6.82 -17.55
CA VAL A 78 2.15 5.45 -17.55
C VAL A 78 3.29 4.43 -17.73
N GLY A 79 4.17 4.69 -18.69
CA GLY A 79 5.35 3.85 -18.92
C GLY A 79 6.21 3.73 -17.68
N LEU A 80 6.51 4.85 -17.01
CA LEU A 80 7.28 4.87 -15.76
C LEU A 80 6.60 4.08 -14.64
N ALA A 81 5.28 4.25 -14.47
CA ALA A 81 4.48 3.50 -13.50
C ALA A 81 4.54 1.98 -13.72
N VAL A 82 4.61 1.53 -14.98
CA VAL A 82 4.73 0.11 -15.34
C VAL A 82 6.16 -0.40 -15.18
N THR A 83 7.16 0.32 -15.69
CA THR A 83 8.54 -0.18 -15.78
C THR A 83 9.32 -0.08 -14.48
N LEU A 84 9.07 0.97 -13.69
CA LEU A 84 9.84 1.23 -12.47
C LEU A 84 9.74 0.09 -11.45
N PRO A 85 8.55 -0.46 -11.15
CA PRO A 85 8.45 -1.59 -10.22
C PRO A 85 9.26 -2.82 -10.67
N PHE A 86 9.21 -3.17 -11.96
CA PHE A 86 10.00 -4.30 -12.49
C PHE A 86 11.51 -4.05 -12.38
N ALA A 87 11.96 -2.87 -12.78
CA ALA A 87 13.38 -2.50 -12.73
C ALA A 87 13.92 -2.56 -11.29
N LEU A 88 13.19 -2.01 -10.33
CA LEU A 88 13.60 -1.97 -8.93
C LEU A 88 13.54 -3.35 -8.26
N VAL A 89 12.53 -4.15 -8.56
CA VAL A 89 12.45 -5.55 -8.08
C VAL A 89 13.61 -6.38 -8.64
N GLY A 90 13.89 -6.27 -9.95
CA GLY A 90 15.02 -6.94 -10.58
C GLY A 90 16.37 -6.51 -10.00
N LEU A 91 16.56 -5.21 -9.79
CA LEU A 91 17.77 -4.66 -9.16
C LEU A 91 17.92 -5.14 -7.71
N THR A 92 16.82 -5.20 -6.95
CA THR A 92 16.83 -5.75 -5.59
C THR A 92 17.21 -7.23 -5.59
N LYS A 93 16.69 -8.03 -6.54
CA LYS A 93 17.08 -9.43 -6.71
C LYS A 93 18.56 -9.58 -7.06
N LEU A 94 19.08 -8.76 -7.98
CA LEU A 94 20.51 -8.77 -8.35
C LEU A 94 21.41 -8.47 -7.15
N VAL A 95 21.09 -7.44 -6.37
CA VAL A 95 21.84 -7.14 -5.14
C VAL A 95 21.71 -8.27 -4.12
N GLY A 96 20.51 -8.84 -3.97
CA GLY A 96 20.30 -10.03 -3.13
C GLY A 96 21.16 -11.23 -3.53
N THR A 97 21.39 -11.45 -4.83
CA THR A 97 22.30 -12.51 -5.27
C THR A 97 23.77 -12.23 -4.93
N LEU A 98 24.17 -10.97 -4.84
CA LEU A 98 25.53 -10.58 -4.44
C LEU A 98 25.73 -10.65 -2.92
N ASP A 99 24.70 -10.28 -2.15
CA ASP A 99 24.71 -10.30 -0.68
C ASP A 99 24.40 -11.69 -0.10
N GLY A 100 24.02 -12.66 -0.94
CA GLY A 100 23.60 -14.01 -0.50
C GLY A 100 22.23 -14.05 0.19
N VAL A 101 21.42 -12.98 0.05
CA VAL A 101 20.08 -12.87 0.65
C VAL A 101 19.04 -13.22 -0.42
N PRO A 102 18.33 -14.35 -0.29
CA PRO A 102 17.33 -14.73 -1.27
C PRO A 102 16.09 -13.83 -1.15
N TYR A 103 15.48 -13.50 -2.27
CA TYR A 103 14.36 -12.57 -2.36
C TYR A 103 13.12 -13.08 -1.60
N ASN A 104 12.92 -14.39 -1.59
CA ASN A 104 11.87 -15.07 -0.85
C ASN A 104 11.95 -14.85 0.66
N SER A 105 13.13 -14.57 1.22
CA SER A 105 13.31 -14.23 2.62
C SER A 105 12.80 -12.82 2.92
N LEU A 106 12.90 -11.91 1.95
CA LEU A 106 12.42 -10.54 2.03
C LEU A 106 10.90 -10.46 1.88
N THR A 107 10.34 -11.23 0.95
CA THR A 107 8.88 -11.28 0.73
C THR A 107 8.19 -12.27 1.68
N LYS A 108 8.94 -13.07 2.43
CA LYS A 108 8.47 -14.18 3.28
C LYS A 108 7.53 -15.14 2.55
N THR A 109 7.85 -15.46 1.31
CA THR A 109 7.04 -16.34 0.46
C THR A 109 7.87 -17.49 -0.05
N ALA A 110 7.50 -18.71 0.30
CA ALA A 110 8.10 -19.91 -0.26
C ALA A 110 7.06 -20.63 -1.12
N TYR A 111 7.50 -21.09 -2.29
CA TYR A 111 6.78 -22.07 -3.08
C TYR A 111 7.60 -23.37 -3.07
N ALA A 112 6.92 -24.50 -3.12
CA ALA A 112 7.58 -25.80 -3.30
C ALA A 112 8.26 -25.86 -4.68
N ALA A 113 9.35 -26.65 -4.78
CA ALA A 113 10.14 -26.80 -6.01
C ALA A 113 9.31 -27.20 -7.24
N ASP A 114 8.27 -28.01 -7.01
CA ASP A 114 7.37 -28.52 -8.05
C ASP A 114 5.97 -27.91 -7.94
N ALA A 115 5.87 -26.70 -7.39
CA ALA A 115 4.57 -26.05 -7.21
C ALA A 115 3.87 -25.86 -8.57
N PRO A 116 2.65 -26.41 -8.75
CA PRO A 116 1.96 -26.32 -10.02
C PRO A 116 1.67 -24.87 -10.37
N VAL A 117 1.92 -24.51 -11.63
CA VAL A 117 1.77 -23.14 -12.15
C VAL A 117 0.33 -22.63 -12.01
N TRP A 118 -0.65 -23.52 -12.24
CA TRP A 118 -2.07 -23.14 -12.26
C TRP A 118 -2.58 -22.57 -10.94
N PRO A 119 -2.37 -23.22 -9.78
CA PRO A 119 -2.70 -22.61 -8.48
C PRO A 119 -2.00 -21.28 -8.23
N VAL A 120 -0.73 -21.14 -8.61
CA VAL A 120 0.03 -19.88 -8.42
C VAL A 120 -0.58 -18.75 -9.25
N ILE A 121 -0.84 -18.98 -10.54
CA ILE A 121 -1.51 -18.01 -11.41
C ILE A 121 -2.90 -17.66 -10.86
N THR A 122 -3.65 -18.65 -10.38
CA THR A 122 -5.00 -18.42 -9.84
C THR A 122 -4.96 -17.54 -8.59
N VAL A 123 -4.09 -17.86 -7.63
CA VAL A 123 -3.95 -17.08 -6.39
C VAL A 123 -3.40 -15.69 -6.68
N THR A 124 -2.40 -15.55 -7.55
CA THR A 124 -1.84 -14.25 -7.92
C THR A 124 -2.85 -13.41 -8.70
N GLY A 125 -3.59 -14.00 -9.64
CA GLY A 125 -4.61 -13.32 -10.42
C GLY A 125 -5.77 -12.85 -9.54
N LEU A 126 -6.26 -13.71 -8.65
CA LEU A 126 -7.32 -13.35 -7.72
C LEU A 126 -6.83 -12.31 -6.71
N SER A 127 -5.60 -12.45 -6.23
CA SER A 127 -4.94 -11.43 -5.41
C SER A 127 -4.97 -10.10 -6.15
N LEU A 128 -4.44 -10.01 -7.39
CA LEU A 128 -4.45 -8.80 -8.22
C LEU A 128 -5.83 -8.17 -8.37
N LEU A 129 -6.85 -8.97 -8.69
CA LEU A 129 -8.22 -8.51 -8.88
C LEU A 129 -8.82 -7.90 -7.61
N VAL A 130 -8.43 -8.41 -6.44
CA VAL A 130 -8.99 -8.04 -5.13
C VAL A 130 -8.15 -6.93 -4.48
N GLY A 131 -6.83 -7.11 -4.45
CA GLY A 131 -5.88 -6.24 -3.77
C GLY A 131 -5.58 -4.94 -4.49
N VAL A 132 -5.44 -4.93 -5.82
CA VAL A 132 -5.13 -3.68 -6.55
C VAL A 132 -6.24 -2.63 -6.34
N PRO A 133 -7.53 -2.95 -6.49
CA PRO A 133 -8.59 -1.98 -6.23
C PRO A 133 -8.58 -1.45 -4.79
N VAL A 134 -8.32 -2.30 -3.80
CA VAL A 134 -8.22 -1.87 -2.40
C VAL A 134 -7.03 -0.93 -2.19
N VAL A 135 -5.86 -1.29 -2.72
CA VAL A 135 -4.65 -0.45 -2.60
C VAL A 135 -4.90 0.90 -3.26
N VAL A 136 -5.51 0.93 -4.45
CA VAL A 136 -5.87 2.17 -5.14
C VAL A 136 -6.89 2.98 -4.35
N ALA A 137 -7.96 2.37 -3.84
CA ALA A 137 -8.99 3.05 -3.05
C ALA A 137 -8.38 3.68 -1.78
N VAL A 138 -7.57 2.92 -1.04
CA VAL A 138 -6.93 3.43 0.18
C VAL A 138 -5.90 4.51 -0.15
N CYS A 139 -5.00 4.26 -1.09
CA CYS A 139 -3.87 5.14 -1.36
C CYS A 139 -4.29 6.42 -2.10
N GLN A 140 -5.08 6.26 -3.15
CA GLN A 140 -5.37 7.35 -4.09
C GLN A 140 -6.64 8.09 -3.69
N VAL A 141 -7.72 7.36 -3.34
CA VAL A 141 -9.00 7.99 -3.01
C VAL A 141 -9.01 8.53 -1.58
N LEU A 142 -8.65 7.68 -0.60
CA LEU A 142 -8.70 8.09 0.81
C LEU A 142 -7.50 8.95 1.21
N VAL A 143 -6.26 8.48 1.01
CA VAL A 143 -5.06 9.18 1.46
C VAL A 143 -4.77 10.40 0.59
N GLN A 144 -4.50 10.22 -0.71
CA GLN A 144 -4.13 11.32 -1.60
C GLN A 144 -5.27 12.34 -1.76
N GLY A 145 -6.51 11.88 -1.95
CA GLY A 145 -7.69 12.74 -2.01
C GLY A 145 -7.89 13.60 -0.75
N SER A 146 -7.52 13.12 0.43
CA SER A 146 -7.55 13.90 1.67
C SER A 146 -6.39 14.87 1.80
N LEU A 147 -5.19 14.49 1.35
CA LEU A 147 -3.97 15.29 1.54
C LEU A 147 -3.81 16.41 0.51
N ARG A 148 -4.28 16.20 -0.72
CA ARG A 148 -4.14 17.15 -1.84
C ARG A 148 -4.73 18.54 -1.56
N PRO A 149 -5.92 18.68 -0.93
CA PRO A 149 -6.45 20.00 -0.57
C PRO A 149 -5.82 20.58 0.70
N ALA A 150 -5.06 19.78 1.46
CA ALA A 150 -4.52 20.16 2.75
C ALA A 150 -3.07 20.66 2.65
N VAL A 151 -2.26 20.08 1.77
CA VAL A 151 -0.82 20.34 1.70
C VAL A 151 -0.44 20.65 0.25
N ASP A 152 0.50 21.59 0.07
CA ASP A 152 0.96 21.98 -1.27
C ASP A 152 1.62 20.81 -2.02
N GLY A 153 1.45 20.80 -3.35
CA GLY A 153 1.69 19.70 -4.29
C GLY A 153 2.77 18.68 -3.91
N ASP A 154 4.04 19.07 -3.93
CA ASP A 154 5.16 18.14 -3.69
C ASP A 154 5.14 17.53 -2.28
N ALA A 155 4.74 18.31 -1.28
CA ALA A 155 4.64 17.83 0.09
C ALA A 155 3.43 16.88 0.27
N ALA A 156 2.34 17.08 -0.47
CA ALA A 156 1.23 16.12 -0.51
C ALA A 156 1.64 14.79 -1.14
N LEU A 157 2.48 14.80 -2.18
CA LEU A 157 3.01 13.60 -2.82
C LEU A 157 3.94 12.81 -1.88
N VAL A 158 4.87 13.49 -1.23
CA VAL A 158 5.78 12.87 -0.25
C VAL A 158 4.97 12.27 0.91
N LEU A 159 4.03 13.03 1.47
CA LEU A 159 3.23 12.57 2.59
C LEU A 159 2.33 11.40 2.20
N THR A 160 1.71 11.44 1.02
CA THR A 160 0.95 10.31 0.47
C THR A 160 1.83 9.09 0.35
N THR A 161 3.03 9.22 -0.22
CA THR A 161 3.97 8.11 -0.39
C THR A 161 4.36 7.48 0.94
N LEU A 162 4.70 8.30 1.94
CA LEU A 162 5.10 7.82 3.27
C LEU A 162 3.94 7.15 4.01
N VAL A 163 2.76 7.77 4.00
CA VAL A 163 1.57 7.21 4.64
C VAL A 163 1.17 5.91 3.97
N THR A 164 1.09 5.88 2.64
CA THR A 164 0.66 4.69 1.89
C THR A 164 1.64 3.55 2.05
N ALA A 165 2.95 3.81 1.96
CA ALA A 165 3.97 2.80 2.24
C ALA A 165 3.83 2.24 3.66
N PHE A 166 3.62 3.09 4.67
CA PHE A 166 3.47 2.62 6.03
C PHE A 166 2.17 1.82 6.28
N VAL A 167 1.04 2.25 5.70
CA VAL A 167 -0.26 1.55 5.83
C VAL A 167 -0.23 0.20 5.13
N MET A 168 0.33 0.16 3.92
CA MET A 168 0.08 -0.93 2.96
C MET A 168 1.21 -1.96 2.90
N VAL A 169 2.43 -1.62 3.36
CA VAL A 169 3.49 -2.62 3.52
C VAL A 169 3.17 -3.45 4.75
N ASP A 170 3.08 -4.77 4.63
CA ASP A 170 2.88 -5.70 5.75
C ASP A 170 4.17 -5.90 6.57
N THR A 171 4.08 -6.50 7.75
CA THR A 171 5.19 -7.03 8.57
C THR A 171 6.06 -8.06 7.82
N THR A 172 5.56 -8.58 6.70
CA THR A 172 6.28 -9.45 5.77
C THR A 172 6.94 -8.69 4.61
N GLY A 173 6.80 -7.37 4.54
CA GLY A 173 7.36 -6.57 3.45
C GLY A 173 6.61 -6.73 2.11
N ARG A 174 5.45 -7.38 2.08
CA ARG A 174 4.60 -7.39 0.87
C ARG A 174 3.59 -6.25 0.89
N LEU A 175 3.09 -5.86 -0.29
CA LEU A 175 1.85 -5.10 -0.37
C LEU A 175 0.73 -5.97 0.20
N SER A 176 0.11 -5.50 1.27
CA SER A 176 -1.06 -6.14 1.83
C SER A 176 -2.30 -5.68 1.07
N SER A 177 -3.12 -6.62 0.59
CA SER A 177 -4.48 -6.33 0.16
C SER A 177 -5.36 -5.87 1.33
N VAL A 178 -4.94 -6.14 2.57
CA VAL A 178 -5.69 -5.82 3.80
C VAL A 178 -4.75 -5.14 4.81
N PRO A 179 -4.92 -3.84 5.13
CA PRO A 179 -4.03 -3.12 6.04
C PRO A 179 -4.05 -3.70 7.45
N ASP A 180 -2.89 -4.03 8.03
CA ASP A 180 -2.80 -4.58 9.39
C ASP A 180 -3.43 -3.59 10.40
N VAL A 181 -4.29 -4.09 11.30
CA VAL A 181 -5.00 -3.30 12.31
C VAL A 181 -4.01 -2.49 13.15
N GLY A 182 -2.87 -3.08 13.51
CA GLY A 182 -1.82 -2.38 14.26
C GLY A 182 -1.26 -1.18 13.49
N LYS A 183 -1.03 -1.35 12.18
CA LYS A 183 -0.54 -0.27 11.31
C LYS A 183 -1.59 0.80 11.05
N VAL A 184 -2.86 0.42 10.90
CA VAL A 184 -3.95 1.40 10.77
C VAL A 184 -4.08 2.25 12.03
N VAL A 185 -3.96 1.67 13.23
CA VAL A 185 -3.93 2.43 14.48
C VAL A 185 -2.75 3.40 14.51
N SER A 186 -1.56 2.97 14.10
CA SER A 186 -0.39 3.84 13.99
C SER A 186 -0.61 4.97 12.98
N VAL A 187 -1.31 4.73 11.88
CA VAL A 187 -1.62 5.78 10.89
C VAL A 187 -2.69 6.74 11.41
N VAL A 188 -3.71 6.23 12.11
CA VAL A 188 -4.70 7.07 12.82
C VAL A 188 -3.98 8.00 13.79
N ALA A 189 -3.04 7.48 14.58
CA ALA A 189 -2.20 8.27 15.47
C ALA A 189 -1.34 9.30 14.71
N PHE A 190 -0.68 8.89 13.63
CA PHE A 190 0.12 9.79 12.78
C PHE A 190 -0.69 10.94 12.21
N THR A 191 -1.87 10.63 11.69
CA THR A 191 -2.76 11.60 11.04
C THR A 191 -3.34 12.57 12.08
N ALA A 192 -3.64 12.08 13.28
CA ALA A 192 -4.04 12.92 14.42
C ALA A 192 -2.89 13.86 14.85
N LEU A 193 -1.65 13.36 14.94
CA LEU A 193 -0.47 14.18 15.24
C LEU A 193 -0.22 15.26 14.18
N LEU A 194 -0.42 14.94 12.90
CA LEU A 194 -0.38 15.92 11.81
C LEU A 194 -1.47 16.99 11.94
N ALA A 195 -2.69 16.59 12.28
CA ALA A 195 -3.79 17.53 12.53
C ALA A 195 -3.47 18.49 13.68
N LEU A 196 -2.93 17.95 14.78
CA LEU A 196 -2.46 18.72 15.94
C LEU A 196 -1.33 19.66 15.58
N GLY A 197 -0.35 19.18 14.82
CA GLY A 197 0.80 19.99 14.39
C GLY A 197 0.40 21.15 13.49
N ARG A 198 -0.52 20.92 12.56
CA ARG A 198 -1.06 22.01 11.72
C ARG A 198 -1.91 23.00 12.52
N TYR A 199 -2.76 22.50 13.42
CA TYR A 199 -3.55 23.38 14.30
C TYR A 199 -2.66 24.26 15.17
N GLY A 200 -1.57 23.70 15.70
CA GLY A 200 -0.54 24.46 16.41
C GLY A 200 0.17 25.47 15.51
N HIS A 201 0.49 25.07 14.27
CA HIS A 201 1.13 25.94 13.29
C HIS A 201 0.27 27.18 12.99
N ASP A 202 -1.02 27.01 12.75
CA ASP A 202 -1.94 28.10 12.39
C ASP A 202 -2.22 29.06 13.56
N ARG A 203 -1.96 28.65 14.81
CA ARG A 203 -2.25 29.42 16.03
C ARG A 203 -1.04 30.13 16.63
N VAL A 204 0.18 29.81 16.19
CA VAL A 204 1.42 30.37 16.77
C VAL A 204 1.92 31.53 15.93
N ALA A 205 1.93 32.74 16.49
CA ALA A 205 2.36 33.96 15.80
C ALA A 205 3.85 33.99 15.46
N VAL A 206 4.70 33.28 16.20
CA VAL A 206 6.16 33.34 16.07
C VAL A 206 6.67 32.23 15.14
N ASP A 207 7.23 32.61 13.98
CA ASP A 207 7.63 31.67 12.92
C ASP A 207 8.64 30.59 13.37
N ARG A 208 9.56 30.93 14.28
CA ARG A 208 10.53 29.96 14.86
C ARG A 208 9.90 28.88 15.74
N VAL A 209 8.78 29.19 16.40
CA VAL A 209 8.06 28.24 17.28
C VAL A 209 6.99 27.49 16.49
N ARG A 210 6.56 28.06 15.35
CA ARG A 210 5.57 27.48 14.46
C ARG A 210 6.02 26.16 13.84
N SER A 211 7.33 25.98 13.61
CA SER A 211 7.91 24.73 13.11
C SER A 211 7.95 23.62 14.17
N LEU A 212 8.04 23.97 15.47
CA LEU A 212 7.99 22.99 16.57
C LEU A 212 6.64 22.28 16.68
N ALA A 213 5.57 22.84 16.11
CA ALA A 213 4.27 22.19 16.07
C ALA A 213 4.30 20.88 15.27
N TYR A 214 5.21 20.74 14.29
CA TYR A 214 5.41 19.50 13.54
C TYR A 214 6.39 18.52 14.20
N LEU A 215 6.98 18.86 15.35
CA LEU A 215 7.92 17.99 16.07
C LEU A 215 7.34 16.60 16.36
N PRO A 216 6.07 16.43 16.79
CA PRO A 216 5.49 15.10 17.03
C PRO A 216 5.37 14.26 15.76
N VAL A 217 5.11 14.91 14.62
CA VAL A 217 5.06 14.26 13.29
C VAL A 217 6.45 13.82 12.89
N ALA A 218 7.45 14.70 13.02
CA ALA A 218 8.85 14.39 12.72
C ALA A 218 9.37 13.25 13.61
N LEU A 219 9.04 13.27 14.91
CA LEU A 219 9.35 12.18 15.85
C LEU A 219 8.68 10.88 15.45
N PHE A 220 7.41 10.91 15.09
CA PHE A 220 6.70 9.71 14.64
C PHE A 220 7.33 9.13 13.36
N VAL A 221 7.61 9.97 12.36
CA VAL A 221 8.31 9.55 11.14
C VAL A 221 9.68 8.99 11.48
N CYS A 222 10.42 9.65 12.38
CA CYS A 222 11.74 9.20 12.82
C CYS A 222 11.67 7.83 13.51
N VAL A 223 10.73 7.63 14.45
CA VAL A 223 10.52 6.35 15.15
C VAL A 223 10.11 5.25 14.18
N VAL A 224 9.18 5.51 13.25
CA VAL A 224 8.76 4.54 12.25
C VAL A 224 9.90 4.20 11.29
N SER A 225 10.65 5.21 10.84
CA SER A 225 11.81 5.01 9.97
C SER A 225 12.91 4.23 10.68
N LEU A 226 13.20 4.56 11.95
CA LEU A 226 14.17 3.84 12.78
C LEU A 226 13.70 2.41 13.06
N ALA A 227 12.42 2.17 13.31
CA ALA A 227 11.87 0.83 13.50
C ALA A 227 11.90 0.01 12.19
N GLY A 228 11.78 0.67 11.04
CA GLY A 228 11.97 0.06 9.73
C GLY A 228 13.45 -0.26 9.46
N VAL A 229 14.34 0.69 9.66
CA VAL A 229 15.80 0.55 9.47
C VAL A 229 16.40 -0.46 10.44
N ALA A 230 15.92 -0.53 11.69
CA ALA A 230 16.36 -1.52 12.66
C ALA A 230 16.00 -2.96 12.27
N GLN A 231 15.03 -3.15 11.38
CA GLN A 231 14.70 -4.46 10.79
C GLN A 231 15.48 -4.77 9.52
N VAL A 232 16.19 -3.78 8.97
CA VAL A 232 17.02 -3.93 7.78
C VAL A 232 18.41 -4.38 8.20
N GLU A 233 18.58 -5.70 8.33
CA GLU A 233 19.87 -6.31 8.66
C GLU A 233 20.81 -6.41 7.44
N SER A 234 20.34 -6.05 6.23
CA SER A 234 21.10 -6.17 4.98
C SER A 234 20.86 -5.02 4.00
N VAL A 235 21.84 -4.73 3.15
CA VAL A 235 21.72 -3.75 2.05
C VAL A 235 20.54 -4.11 1.14
N THR A 236 20.40 -5.40 0.83
CA THR A 236 19.27 -5.96 0.08
C THR A 236 17.91 -5.65 0.73
N GLY A 237 17.77 -5.76 2.05
CA GLY A 237 16.53 -5.39 2.76
C GLY A 237 16.19 -3.90 2.65
N GLY A 238 17.20 -3.03 2.67
CA GLY A 238 17.02 -1.59 2.52
C GLY A 238 16.57 -1.21 1.11
N LEU A 239 17.15 -1.87 0.11
CA LEU A 239 16.80 -1.71 -1.29
C LEU A 239 15.37 -2.20 -1.59
N PHE A 240 14.95 -3.28 -0.92
CA PHE A 240 13.58 -3.76 -0.98
C PHE A 240 12.57 -2.74 -0.40
N ALA A 241 12.88 -2.14 0.75
CA ALA A 241 12.05 -1.08 1.32
C ALA A 241 11.99 0.18 0.42
N LEU A 242 13.13 0.58 -0.15
CA LEU A 242 13.19 1.68 -1.13
C LEU A 242 12.37 1.37 -2.38
N THR A 243 12.36 0.13 -2.83
CA THR A 243 11.56 -0.30 -3.98
C THR A 243 10.07 -0.11 -3.73
N GLN A 244 9.59 -0.45 -2.54
CA GLN A 244 8.19 -0.23 -2.16
C GLN A 244 7.87 1.26 -2.12
N LEU A 245 8.70 2.06 -1.44
CA LEU A 245 8.54 3.52 -1.36
C LEU A 245 8.51 4.16 -2.74
N ALA A 246 9.43 3.78 -3.62
CA ALA A 246 9.47 4.27 -4.99
C ALA A 246 8.24 3.85 -5.79
N THR A 247 7.70 2.64 -5.57
CA THR A 247 6.44 2.17 -6.19
C THR A 247 5.25 3.02 -5.74
N PHE A 248 5.12 3.31 -4.45
CA PHE A 248 4.09 4.22 -3.95
C PHE A 248 4.27 5.65 -4.45
N GLY A 249 5.52 6.11 -4.52
CA GLY A 249 5.88 7.44 -5.00
C GLY A 249 5.52 7.64 -6.46
N VAL A 250 5.89 6.69 -7.34
CA VAL A 250 5.51 6.76 -8.75
C VAL A 250 3.99 6.67 -8.91
N ALA A 251 3.30 5.84 -8.13
CA ALA A 251 1.84 5.75 -8.20
C ALA A 251 1.19 7.09 -7.83
N ALA A 252 1.59 7.71 -6.72
CA ALA A 252 1.07 9.01 -6.30
C ALA A 252 1.38 10.13 -7.32
N TYR A 253 2.62 10.16 -7.82
CA TYR A 253 3.06 11.11 -8.84
C TYR A 253 2.27 10.94 -10.15
N ALA A 254 2.09 9.69 -10.59
CA ALA A 254 1.37 9.39 -11.82
C ALA A 254 -0.11 9.75 -11.73
N SER A 255 -0.73 9.48 -10.58
CA SER A 255 -2.10 9.90 -10.26
C SER A 255 -2.25 11.42 -10.33
N ASP A 256 -1.37 12.17 -9.67
CA ASP A 256 -1.43 13.63 -9.66
C ASP A 256 -1.23 14.24 -11.06
N ARG A 257 -0.28 13.67 -11.82
CA ARG A 257 0.09 14.18 -13.14
C ARG A 257 -0.96 13.89 -14.22
N THR A 258 -1.61 12.73 -14.16
CA THR A 258 -2.56 12.27 -15.19
C THR A 258 -4.02 12.46 -14.80
N GLY A 259 -4.33 12.69 -13.52
CA GLY A 259 -5.69 12.71 -13.01
C GLY A 259 -6.41 11.37 -13.17
N SER A 260 -5.67 10.26 -13.29
CA SER A 260 -6.21 8.92 -13.54
C SER A 260 -5.78 7.92 -12.47
N LEU A 261 -6.68 7.00 -12.11
CA LEU A 261 -6.37 5.87 -11.22
C LEU A 261 -5.72 4.68 -11.95
N LEU A 262 -5.70 4.71 -13.29
CA LEU A 262 -5.17 3.62 -14.09
C LEU A 262 -3.65 3.46 -13.92
N PRO A 263 -2.81 4.54 -13.97
CA PRO A 263 -1.37 4.40 -13.74
C PRO A 263 -1.01 3.87 -12.32
N PRO A 264 -1.63 4.36 -11.22
CA PRO A 264 -1.45 3.75 -9.89
C PRO A 264 -1.81 2.26 -9.86
N ALA A 265 -2.94 1.88 -10.46
CA ALA A 265 -3.37 0.48 -10.52
C ALA A 265 -2.33 -0.38 -11.25
N LEU A 266 -1.81 0.10 -12.38
CA LEU A 266 -0.75 -0.56 -13.12
C LEU A 266 0.54 -0.67 -12.31
N ALA A 267 0.96 0.38 -11.58
CA ALA A 267 2.16 0.33 -10.76
C ALA A 267 2.07 -0.75 -9.68
N TYR A 268 0.94 -0.81 -8.95
CA TYR A 268 0.73 -1.83 -7.92
C TYR A 268 0.62 -3.24 -8.52
N ALA A 269 -0.07 -3.39 -9.65
CA ALA A 269 -0.16 -4.66 -10.35
C ALA A 269 1.22 -5.16 -10.83
N CYS A 270 2.01 -4.28 -11.45
CA CYS A 270 3.35 -4.58 -11.90
C CYS A 270 4.27 -4.95 -10.74
N PHE A 271 4.19 -4.25 -9.61
CA PHE A 271 4.96 -4.60 -8.42
C PHE A 271 4.59 -5.99 -7.88
N TRP A 272 3.30 -6.33 -7.83
CA TRP A 272 2.86 -7.65 -7.38
C TRP A 272 3.26 -8.78 -8.33
N LEU A 273 3.14 -8.54 -9.64
CA LEU A 273 3.59 -9.46 -10.67
C LEU A 273 5.11 -9.66 -10.63
N ALA A 274 5.89 -8.58 -10.49
CA ALA A 274 7.34 -8.64 -10.38
C ALA A 274 7.80 -9.46 -9.17
N ASN A 275 7.21 -9.20 -7.99
CA ASN A 275 7.51 -10.00 -6.79
C ASN A 275 7.19 -11.48 -7.00
N THR A 276 6.02 -11.79 -7.55
CA THR A 276 5.60 -13.17 -7.79
C THR A 276 6.54 -13.84 -8.81
N ALA A 277 6.88 -13.15 -9.89
CA ALA A 277 7.75 -13.67 -10.94
C ALA A 277 9.16 -13.94 -10.43
N VAL A 278 9.73 -13.10 -9.56
CA VAL A 278 11.04 -13.36 -8.96
C VAL A 278 10.99 -14.58 -8.05
N VAL A 279 10.03 -14.63 -7.13
CA VAL A 279 9.96 -15.72 -6.14
C VAL A 279 9.63 -17.06 -6.82
N TYR A 280 8.60 -17.09 -7.68
CA TYR A 280 8.18 -18.31 -8.36
C TYR A 280 9.13 -18.70 -9.51
N GLY A 281 9.47 -17.72 -10.35
CA GLY A 281 10.24 -17.98 -11.57
C GLY A 281 11.74 -18.16 -11.36
N PHE A 282 12.33 -17.57 -10.30
CA PHE A 282 13.78 -17.67 -10.08
C PHE A 282 14.18 -18.43 -8.82
N GLU A 283 13.29 -18.57 -7.82
CA GLU A 283 13.66 -19.15 -6.52
C GLU A 283 12.89 -20.42 -6.16
N ALA A 284 11.71 -20.65 -6.74
CA ALA A 284 10.89 -21.82 -6.48
C ALA A 284 11.21 -23.05 -7.33
N GLY A 285 12.36 -23.13 -8.00
CA GLY A 285 12.80 -24.38 -8.64
C GLY A 285 13.00 -24.38 -10.15
N LEU A 286 12.92 -23.25 -10.85
CA LEU A 286 13.49 -23.15 -12.22
C LEU A 286 15.04 -23.02 -12.18
N GLN A 287 15.71 -23.76 -11.29
CA GLN A 287 17.17 -23.91 -11.23
C GLN A 287 17.67 -24.94 -12.26
N HIS A 288 17.31 -24.72 -13.52
CA HIS A 288 17.95 -25.38 -14.66
C HIS A 288 18.56 -24.33 -15.58
N TRP A 289 19.53 -23.58 -15.06
CA TRP A 289 20.54 -22.86 -15.84
C TRP A 289 21.87 -22.92 -15.10
#